data_AF-A0AA50V4T3-F1
#
_entry.id   AF-A0AA50V4T3-F1
#
_cell.length_a   1.000
_cell.length_b   1.000
_cell.length_c   1.000
_cell.angle_alpha   90.00
_cell.angle_beta   90.00
_cell.angle_gamma   90.00
#
_symmetry.space_group_name_H-M   'P 1'
#
loop_
_entity.id
_entity.type
_entity.pdbx_description
1 polymer ?
#
loop_
_entity_poly.entity_id
_entity_poly.type
_entity_poly.pdbx_seq_one_letter_code
_entity_poly.pdbx_strand_id
1 'polypeptide(L)' 'EKQGDISEDDTVRFKSYLMSLGIDDPVTRDAYRSDSEYYMGLSQQISDMMVAVLMV' A
#
# COMPACT_ATOMS: atom_id res chain seq x y z
N GLU A 1 5.09 -22.38 1.62
CA GLU A 1 5.33 -21.89 2.99
C GLU A 1 4.09 -21.11 3.40
N LYS A 2 3.50 -21.45 4.54
CA LYS A 2 2.19 -20.96 4.95
C LYS A 2 2.27 -19.44 5.14
N GLN A 3 1.64 -18.70 4.23
CA GLN A 3 1.19 -17.34 4.50
C GLN A 3 0.30 -17.48 5.75
N GLY A 4 0.85 -17.07 6.90
CA GLY A 4 0.22 -17.27 8.21
C GLY A 4 -1.20 -16.74 8.17
N ASP A 5 -2.10 -17.44 8.85
CA ASP A 5 -3.54 -17.14 8.90
C ASP A 5 -3.75 -15.68 9.30
N ILE A 6 -3.94 -14.77 8.33
CA ILE A 6 -4.19 -13.35 8.58
C ILE A 6 -5.63 -13.27 9.08
N SER A 7 -5.82 -12.88 10.34
CA SER A 7 -7.16 -12.69 10.90
C SER A 7 -7.87 -11.52 10.21
N GLU A 8 -9.19 -11.52 10.19
CA GLU A 8 -9.99 -10.39 9.70
C GLU A 8 -9.63 -9.09 10.47
N ASP A 9 -9.39 -9.20 11.77
CA ASP A 9 -8.94 -8.09 12.61
C ASP A 9 -7.59 -7.51 12.16
N ASP A 10 -6.66 -8.35 11.71
CA ASP A 10 -5.35 -7.90 11.21
C ASP A 10 -5.51 -7.13 9.90
N THR A 11 -6.44 -7.55 9.04
CA THR A 11 -6.76 -6.85 7.78
C THR A 11 -7.43 -5.50 8.03
N VAL A 12 -8.35 -5.42 8.99
CA VAL A 12 -9.03 -4.16 9.37
C VAL A 12 -8.01 -3.17 9.95
N ARG A 13 -7.12 -3.65 10.83
CA ARG A 13 -6.05 -2.83 11.42
C ARG A 13 -5.09 -2.31 10.35
N PHE A 14 -4.72 -3.17 9.41
CA PHE A 14 -3.85 -2.81 8.29
C PHE A 14 -4.49 -1.75 7.38
N LYS A 15 -5.76 -1.91 7.01
CA LYS A 15 -6.51 -0.91 6.22
C LYS A 15 -6.62 0.43 6.94
N SER A 16 -6.94 0.40 8.23
CA SER A 16 -7.03 1.62 9.06
C SER A 16 -5.69 2.35 9.14
N TYR A 17 -4.58 1.61 9.21
CA TYR A 17 -3.24 2.17 9.18
C TYR A 17 -2.93 2.87 7.85
N LEU A 18 -3.25 2.23 6.72
CA LEU A 18 -3.07 2.84 5.39
C LEU A 18 -3.89 4.12 5.22
N MET A 19 -5.16 4.12 5.63
CA MET A 19 -6.00 5.31 5.62
C MET A 19 -5.41 6.44 6.47
N SER A 20 -4.84 6.14 7.63
CA SER A 20 -4.20 7.15 8.49
C SER A 20 -2.95 7.78 7.85
N LEU A 21 -2.30 7.07 6.92
CA LEU A 21 -1.18 7.58 6.13
C LEU A 21 -1.64 8.36 4.88
N GLY A 22 -2.95 8.48 4.65
CA GLY A 22 -3.52 9.10 3.46
C GLY A 22 -3.58 8.16 2.24
N ILE A 23 -3.43 6.85 2.45
CA ILE A 23 -3.44 5.82 1.39
C ILE A 23 -4.80 5.12 1.42
N ASP A 24 -5.74 5.61 0.60
CA ASP A 24 -7.10 5.05 0.51
C ASP A 24 -7.17 3.82 -0.43
N ASP A 25 -6.34 3.82 -1.48
CA ASP A 25 -6.19 2.69 -2.42
C ASP A 25 -4.70 2.32 -2.60
N PRO A 26 -4.18 1.35 -1.82
CA PRO A 26 -2.77 0.99 -1.86
C PRO A 26 -2.40 0.30 -3.19
N VAL A 27 -1.17 0.53 -3.66
CA VAL A 27 -0.65 -0.23 -4.79
C VAL A 27 -0.50 -1.69 -4.38
N THR A 28 -1.26 -2.57 -5.02
CA THR A 28 -1.20 -4.02 -4.79
C THR A 28 -0.67 -4.75 -6.02
N ARG A 29 -0.02 -5.89 -5.82
CA ARG A 29 0.53 -6.68 -6.93
C ARG A 29 -0.57 -7.17 -7.88
N ASP A 30 -1.75 -7.49 -7.35
CA ASP A 30 -2.88 -8.02 -8.13
C ASP A 30 -3.58 -6.94 -9.00
N ALA A 31 -3.33 -5.66 -8.75
CA ALA A 31 -3.91 -4.56 -9.52
C ALA A 31 -3.23 -4.33 -10.89
N TYR A 32 -2.08 -4.95 -11.14
CA TYR A 32 -1.25 -4.69 -12.31
C TYR A 32 -0.99 -5.94 -13.15
N ARG A 33 -0.82 -5.76 -14.47
CA ARG A 33 -0.63 -6.87 -15.43
C ARG A 33 0.83 -7.20 -15.70
N SER A 34 1.74 -6.32 -15.30
CA SER A 34 3.19 -6.54 -15.41
C SER A 34 3.94 -5.97 -14.21
N ASP A 35 5.10 -6.56 -13.91
CA ASP A 35 5.97 -6.09 -12.83
C ASP A 35 6.40 -4.63 -13.04
N SER A 36 6.65 -4.23 -14.29
CA SER A 36 7.05 -2.85 -14.62
C SER A 36 5.96 -1.84 -14.24
N GLU A 37 4.70 -2.13 -14.57
CA GLU A 37 3.58 -1.26 -14.22
C GLU A 37 3.36 -1.22 -12.71
N TYR A 38 3.49 -2.37 -12.04
CA TYR A 38 3.42 -2.46 -10.57
C TYR A 38 4.50 -1.60 -9.90
N TYR A 39 5.77 -1.74 -10.29
CA TYR A 39 6.86 -0.96 -9.70
C TYR A 39 6.75 0.53 -10.01
N MET A 40 6.18 0.90 -11.16
CA MET A 40 5.92 2.30 -11.51
C MET A 40 4.82 2.91 -10.63
N GLY A 41 3.72 2.19 -10.40
CA GLY A 41 2.68 2.63 -9.46
C GLY A 41 3.24 2.73 -8.03
N LEU A 42 4.01 1.73 -7.62
CA LEU A 42 4.58 1.67 -6.27
C LEU A 42 5.57 2.81 -6.03
N SER A 43 6.43 3.14 -6.99
CA SER A 43 7.38 4.25 -6.86
C SER A 43 6.68 5.60 -6.77
N GLN A 44 5.59 5.80 -7.51
CA GLN A 44 4.77 7.01 -7.41
C GLN A 44 4.15 7.14 -6.01
N GLN A 45 3.53 6.06 -5.50
CA GLN A 45 2.93 6.07 -4.16
C GLN A 45 3.95 6.37 -3.06
N ILE A 46 5.16 5.82 -3.15
CA ILE A 46 6.25 6.12 -2.22
C ILE A 46 6.67 7.59 -2.34
N SER A 47 6.82 8.11 -3.57
CA SER A 47 7.17 9.52 -3.79
C SER A 47 6.13 10.46 -3.17
N ASP A 48 4.85 10.18 -3.37
CA ASP A 48 3.74 10.99 -2.84
C ASP A 48 3.74 10.95 -1.30
N MET A 49 3.97 9.78 -0.70
CA MET A 49 4.10 9.63 0.75
C MET A 49 5.29 10.43 1.30
N MET A 50 6.44 10.40 0.61
CA MET A 50 7.62 11.18 1.02
C MET A 50 7.38 12.68 0.93
N VAL A 51 6.74 13.16 -0.15
CA VAL A 51 6.37 14.57 -0.32
C VAL A 51 5.38 15.01 0.75
N ALA A 52 4.35 14.19 1.03
CA ALA A 52 3.38 14.49 2.07
C ALA A 52 4.04 14.66 3.44
N VAL A 53 5.02 13.82 3.80
CA VAL A 53 5.78 13.95 5.06
C VAL A 53 6.64 15.22 5.09
N LEU A 54 7.20 15.63 3.95
CA LEU A 54 8.08 16.81 3.87
C LEU A 54 7.32 18.14 3.89
N MET A 55 6.03 18.16 3.53
CA MET A 55 5.20 19.36 3.52
C MET A 55 4.48 19.65 4.86
N VAL A 56 4.70 18.81 5.88
CA VAL A 56 4.15 18.96 7.25
C VAL A 56 5.24 19.46 8.19
#